data_AF-A0A1J3DYK7-F1
#
_entry.id   AF-A0A1J3DYK7-F1
#
_cell.length_a   1.000
_cell.length_b   1.000
_cell.length_c   1.000
_cell.angle_alpha   90.00
_cell.angle_beta   90.00
_cell.angle_gamma   90.00
#
_symmetry.space_group_name_H-M   'P 1'
#
loop_
_entity.id
_entity.type
_entity.pdbx_description
1 polymer ?
#
loop_
_entity_poly.entity_id
_entity_poly.type
_entity_poly.pdbx_seq_one_letter_code
_entity_poly.pdbx_strand_id
1 'polypeptide(L)'
;LGSLLSACKIHGNMELGEKVAKRLLESKDSDSGTYVLLSNIYASSGKWKESTEVRGSMRESGIEKEPGCSTIEVDNQIHEFFVGDVAHRE
;
A
#
# COMPACT_ATOMS: atom_id res chain seq x y z
N LEU A 1 13.53 -4.06 -6.42
CA LEU A 1 13.48 -2.73 -5.75
C LEU A 1 12.45 -2.67 -4.60
N GLY A 2 11.36 -3.44 -4.64
CA GLY A 2 10.35 -3.45 -3.55
C GLY A 2 10.88 -3.79 -2.15
N SER A 3 11.76 -4.80 -2.02
CA SER A 3 12.38 -5.13 -0.73
C SER A 3 13.26 -4.00 -0.19
N LEU A 4 13.97 -3.29 -1.07
CA LEU A 4 14.77 -2.12 -0.71
C LEU A 4 13.89 -0.95 -0.25
N LEU A 5 12.77 -0.70 -0.94
CA LEU A 5 11.81 0.33 -0.53
C LEU A 5 11.24 0.04 0.86
N SER A 6 10.90 -1.23 1.12
CA SER A 6 10.43 -1.67 2.44
C SER A 6 11.50 -1.49 3.52
N ALA A 7 12.77 -1.81 3.23
CA ALA A 7 13.87 -1.55 4.15
C ALA A 7 14.05 -0.05 4.44
N CYS A 8 13.94 0.82 3.42
CA CYS A 8 14.01 2.27 3.59
C CYS A 8 12.93 2.78 4.56
N LYS A 9 11.70 2.26 4.44
CA LYS A 9 10.61 2.56 5.38
C LYS A 9 10.95 2.10 6.80
N ILE A 10 11.40 0.85 6.97
CA ILE A 10 11.68 0.26 8.30
C ILE A 10 12.81 1.01 9.01
N HIS A 11 13.86 1.40 8.28
CA HIS A 11 15.03 2.08 8.83
C HIS A 11 14.95 3.61 8.78
N GLY A 12 13.81 4.17 8.35
CA GLY A 12 13.59 5.62 8.31
C GLY A 12 14.44 6.37 7.28
N ASN A 13 15.00 5.69 6.27
CA ASN A 13 15.75 6.33 5.19
C ASN A 13 14.80 6.84 4.10
N MET A 14 14.09 7.92 4.42
CA MET A 14 12.98 8.43 3.59
C MET A 14 13.44 8.99 2.24
N GLU A 15 14.63 9.61 2.19
CA GLU A 15 15.17 10.15 0.93
C GLU A 15 15.51 9.04 -0.06
N LEU A 16 16.15 7.97 0.40
CA LEU A 16 16.41 6.80 -0.44
C LEU A 16 15.11 6.10 -0.81
N GLY A 17 14.18 5.98 0.14
CA GLY A 17 12.85 5.43 -0.10
C GLY A 17 12.10 6.15 -1.21
N GLU A 18 12.09 7.48 -1.20
CA GLU A 18 11.46 8.30 -2.24
C GLU A 18 12.08 8.05 -3.62
N LYS A 19 13.42 8.00 -3.71
CA LYS A 19 14.14 7.70 -4.96
C LYS A 19 13.81 6.30 -5.50
N VAL A 20 13.78 5.30 -4.62
CA VAL A 20 13.48 3.91 -4.98
C VAL A 20 12.02 3.77 -5.43
N ALA A 21 11.09 4.41 -4.72
CA ALA A 21 9.67 4.40 -5.07
C ALA A 21 9.41 5.05 -6.44
N LYS A 22 10.00 6.22 -6.73
CA LYS A 22 9.87 6.88 -8.04
C LYS A 22 10.37 5.99 -9.18
N ARG A 23 11.52 5.33 -9.00
CA ARG A 23 12.04 4.35 -9.99
C ARG A 23 11.13 3.14 -10.19
N LEU A 24 10.48 2.67 -9.12
CA LEU A 24 9.51 1.56 -9.23
C LEU A 24 8.26 1.98 -10.00
N LEU A 25 7.74 3.19 -9.75
CA LEU A 25 6.59 3.75 -10.46
C LEU A 25 6.88 4.00 -11.95
N GLU A 26 8.11 4.34 -12.30
CA GLU A 26 8.57 4.45 -13.70
C GLU A 26 8.77 3.08 -14.38
N SER A 27 8.81 1.99 -13.60
CA SER A 27 8.98 0.64 -14.12
C SER A 27 7.65 0.02 -14.51
N LYS A 28 7.68 -0.92 -15.46
CA LYS A 28 6.50 -1.64 -15.94
C LYS A 28 5.87 -2.57 -14.88
N ASP A 29 6.60 -2.86 -13.80
CA ASP A 29 6.22 -3.78 -12.73
C ASP A 29 5.67 -3.06 -11.47
N SER A 30 5.26 -1.79 -11.63
CA SER A 30 4.65 -1.01 -10.55
C SER A 30 3.33 -1.63 -10.09
N ASP A 31 3.25 -2.01 -8.81
CA ASP A 31 2.02 -2.51 -8.17
C ASP A 31 1.38 -1.46 -7.24
N SER A 32 0.18 -1.73 -6.75
CA SER A 32 -0.50 -0.86 -5.78
C SER A 32 0.30 -0.68 -4.48
N GLY A 33 1.11 -1.67 -4.11
CA GLY A 33 2.01 -1.63 -2.97
C GLY A 33 3.05 -0.51 -3.06
N THR A 34 3.60 -0.27 -4.25
CA THR A 34 4.57 0.80 -4.50
C THR A 34 3.98 2.18 -4.25
N TYR A 35 2.76 2.44 -4.75
CA TYR A 35 2.05 3.69 -4.50
C TYR A 35 1.75 3.88 -3.01
N VAL A 36 1.27 2.82 -2.33
CA VAL A 36 0.99 2.85 -0.89
C VAL A 36 2.25 3.18 -0.10
N LEU A 37 3.38 2.56 -0.43
CA LEU A 37 4.66 2.81 0.23
C LEU A 37 5.14 4.24 0.00
N LEU A 38 5.03 4.79 -1.22
CA LEU A 38 5.38 6.19 -1.49
C LEU A 38 4.51 7.18 -0.70
N SER A 39 3.19 6.96 -0.70
CA SER A 39 2.24 7.76 0.10
C SER A 39 2.63 7.74 1.58
N ASN A 40 2.98 6.57 2.12
CA ASN A 40 3.39 6.44 3.52
C ASN A 40 4.72 7.15 3.81
N ILE A 41 5.69 7.13 2.88
CA ILE A 41 6.96 7.87 3.02
C ILE A 41 6.69 9.37 3.09
N TYR A 42 5.84 9.90 2.21
CA TYR A 42 5.46 11.31 2.25
C TYR A 42 4.73 11.68 3.55
N ALA A 43 3.72 10.91 3.96
CA ALA A 43 2.98 11.14 5.20
C ALA A 43 3.90 11.15 6.44
N SER A 44 4.80 10.17 6.53
CA SER A 44 5.74 10.03 7.66
C SER A 44 6.82 11.13 7.67
N SER A 45 7.02 11.84 6.56
CA SER A 45 7.94 12.97 6.44
C SER A 45 7.22 14.34 6.55
N GLY A 46 5.93 14.35 6.91
CA GLY A 46 5.12 15.58 7.00
C GLY A 46 4.66 16.16 5.66
N LYS A 47 4.96 15.48 4.55
CA LYS A 47 4.59 15.85 3.17
C LYS A 47 3.15 15.38 2.85
N TRP A 48 2.18 15.90 3.61
CA TRP A 48 0.78 15.46 3.53
C TRP A 48 0.13 15.72 2.17
N LYS A 49 0.53 16.80 1.49
CA LYS A 49 0.02 17.15 0.17
C LYS A 49 0.42 16.09 -0.85
N GLU A 50 1.70 15.74 -0.91
CA GLU A 50 2.25 14.74 -1.81
C GLU A 50 1.68 13.35 -1.52
N SER A 51 1.48 12.99 -0.24
CA SER A 51 0.78 11.76 0.12
C SER A 51 -0.65 11.73 -0.44
N THR A 52 -1.36 12.86 -0.39
CA THR A 52 -2.73 12.97 -0.91
C THR A 52 -2.75 12.92 -2.43
N GLU A 53 -1.79 13.56 -3.11
CA GLU A 53 -1.64 13.49 -4.56
C GLU A 53 -1.37 12.06 -5.05
N VAL A 54 -0.50 11.31 -4.37
CA VAL A 54 -0.26 9.89 -4.68
C VAL A 54 -1.54 9.06 -4.54
N ARG A 55 -2.29 9.25 -3.45
CA ARG A 55 -3.59 8.57 -3.23
C ARG A 55 -4.66 8.98 -4.25
N GLY A 56 -4.64 10.24 -4.70
CA GLY A 56 -5.51 10.75 -5.75
C GLY A 56 -5.22 10.09 -7.09
N SER A 57 -3.94 10.05 -7.48
CA SER A 57 -3.49 9.38 -8.71
C SER A 57 -3.85 7.89 -8.73
N MET A 58 -3.76 7.19 -7.59
CA MET A 58 -4.22 5.81 -7.48
C MET A 58 -5.71 5.69 -7.84
N ARG A 59 -6.57 6.56 -7.29
CA ARG A 59 -8.01 6.56 -7.56
C ARG A 59 -8.33 6.87 -9.02
N GLU A 60 -7.68 7.88 -9.59
CA GLU A 60 -7.85 8.28 -10.99
C GLU A 60 -7.42 7.17 -11.96
N SER A 61 -6.42 6.38 -11.58
CA SER A 61 -5.89 5.27 -12.38
C SER A 61 -6.59 3.94 -12.12
N GLY A 62 -7.60 3.89 -11.24
CA GLY A 62 -8.27 2.64 -10.84
C GLY A 62 -7.38 1.66 -10.07
N ILE A 63 -6.28 2.15 -9.48
CA ILE A 63 -5.34 1.33 -8.71
C ILE A 63 -5.85 1.23 -7.27
N GLU A 64 -6.25 0.03 -6.87
CA GLU A 64 -6.67 -0.26 -5.52
C GLU A 64 -5.60 -1.05 -4.77
N LYS A 65 -5.45 -0.75 -3.47
CA LYS A 65 -4.65 -1.61 -2.61
C LYS A 65 -5.40 -2.92 -2.39
N GLU A 66 -4.67 -4.02 -2.27
CA GLU A 66 -5.26 -5.25 -1.76
C GLU A 66 -5.90 -4.98 -0.38
N PRO A 67 -7.16 -5.39 -0.15
CA PRO A 67 -7.77 -5.33 1.17
C PRO A 67 -6.99 -6.24 2.12
N GLY A 68 -6.90 -5.85 3.39
CA GLY A 68 -6.41 -6.77 4.41
C GLY A 68 -7.48 -7.82 4.64
N CYS A 69 -7.09 -9.09 4.81
CA CYS A 69 -8.00 -10.17 5.17
C CYS A 69 -7.57 -10.85 6.46
N SER A 70 -8.54 -11.40 7.19
CA SER A 70 -8.34 -12.33 8.29
C SER A 70 -9.27 -13.51 8.11
N THR A 71 -8.88 -14.70 8.57
CA THR A 71 -9.69 -15.91 8.44
C THR A 71 -9.83 -16.62 9.78
N ILE A 72 -10.97 -17.27 10.01
CA ILE A 72 -11.22 -18.17 11.14
C ILE A 72 -11.80 -19.49 10.64
N GLU A 73 -11.65 -20.55 11.42
CA GLU A 73 -12.29 -21.84 11.16
C GLU A 73 -13.32 -22.15 12.27
N VAL A 74 -14.55 -22.45 11.86
CA VAL A 74 -15.65 -22.84 12.75
C VAL A 74 -16.36 -24.03 12.11
N ASP A 75 -16.59 -25.10 12.86
CA ASP A 75 -17.29 -26.30 12.38
C ASP A 75 -16.77 -26.83 11.02
N ASN A 76 -15.44 -26.81 10.85
CA ASN A 76 -14.75 -27.25 9.63
C ASN A 76 -15.09 -26.38 8.38
N GLN A 77 -15.55 -25.15 8.59
CA GLN A 77 -15.79 -24.12 7.57
C GLN A 77 -14.84 -22.93 7.79
N ILE A 78 -14.24 -22.45 6.71
CA ILE A 78 -13.39 -21.25 6.71
C ILE A 78 -14.27 -20.02 6.47
N HIS A 79 -14.18 -19.05 7.36
CA HIS A 79 -14.80 -17.74 7.20
C HIS A 79 -13.72 -16.69 6.98
N GLU A 80 -13.85 -15.90 5.91
CA GLU A 80 -12.96 -14.82 5.56
C GLU A 80 -13.59 -13.46 5.86
N PHE A 81 -12.80 -12.54 6.40
CA PHE A 81 -13.22 -11.17 6.69
C PHE A 81 -12.26 -10.21 6.00
N PHE A 82 -12.78 -9.34 5.14
CA PHE A 82 -12.01 -8.32 4.45
C PHE A 82 -12.18 -6.95 5.10
N VAL A 83 -11.12 -6.15 5.06
CA VAL A 83 -11.18 -4.77 5.54
C VAL A 83 -12.15 -3.97 4.68
N GLY A 84 -13.17 -3.39 5.32
CA GLY A 84 -14.23 -2.66 4.61
C GLY A 84 -15.50 -3.47 4.34
N ASP A 85 -15.54 -4.75 4.70
CA ASP A 85 -16.79 -5.52 4.71
C ASP A 85 -17.80 -4.85 5.65
N VAL A 86 -19.02 -4.66 5.15
CA VAL A 86 -20.13 -4.06 5.90
C VAL A 86 -21.10 -5.10 6.47
N ALA A 87 -20.96 -6.36 6.03
CA ALA A 87 -21.76 -7.49 6.48
C ALA A 87 -20.99 -8.79 6.27
N HIS A 88 -21.21 -9.76 7.14
CA HIS A 88 -20.74 -11.13 6.97
C HIS A 88 -21.70 -11.89 6.06
N ARG A 89 -21.23 -12.46 4.95
CA ARG A 89 -22.01 -13.39 4.13
C ARG A 89 -21.64 -14.81 4.57
N GLU A 90 -22.62 -15.54 5.09
CA GLU A 90 -22.53 -16.97 5.41
C GLU A 90 -22.37 -17.83 4.15
#